data_AF-A0A3D0LYQ5-F1
#
_entry.id   AF-A0A3D0LYQ5-F1
#
_cell.length_a   1.000
_cell.length_b   1.000
_cell.length_c   1.000
_cell.angle_alpha   90.00
_cell.angle_beta   90.00
_cell.angle_gamma   90.00
#
_symmetry.space_group_name_H-M   'P 1'
#
loop_
_entity.id
_entity.type
_entity.pdbx_description
1 polymer ?
#
loop_
_entity_poly.entity_id
_entity_poly.type
_entity_poly.pdbx_seq_one_letter_code
_entity_poly.pdbx_strand_id
1 'polypeptide(L)'
;MQPNDIIKFSITYIEQNLKTDISAEELASMAGYSVWHYQRLFTKTIGLSIAAFIGKRRLDRALGEIAGGRRAIDVALEYGFDTYAGFYKAFVRMYGSSPKKTLQTEVSVMFTEKELRNILANWDISQDLPILDIYIMDGSKVSGNVWSVGEDFILKAGERERMLKNLNVSKALSAQGFVASTPILTKSGAEY
;
A
#
# COMPACT_ATOMS: atom_id res chain seq x y z
N MET A 1 22.89 8.08 2.81
CA MET A 1 21.60 7.36 2.84
C MET A 1 21.71 6.21 1.84
N GLN A 2 21.32 4.98 2.20
CA GLN A 2 21.47 3.84 1.27
C GLN A 2 20.46 3.97 0.11
N PRO A 3 20.73 3.39 -1.08
CA PRO A 3 19.83 3.51 -2.23
C PRO A 3 18.39 3.03 -1.96
N ASN A 4 18.21 2.04 -1.08
CA ASN A 4 16.88 1.56 -0.70
C ASN A 4 16.11 2.54 0.18
N ASP A 5 16.78 3.28 1.06
CA ASP A 5 16.13 4.26 1.93
C ASP A 5 15.60 5.44 1.10
N ILE A 6 16.35 5.83 0.06
CA ILE A 6 15.96 6.90 -0.87
C ILE A 6 14.67 6.51 -1.61
N ILE A 7 14.59 5.28 -2.11
CA ILE A 7 13.38 4.80 -2.80
C ILE A 7 12.19 4.71 -1.84
N LYS A 8 12.39 4.27 -0.59
CA LYS A 8 11.33 4.27 0.44
C LYS A 8 10.79 5.68 0.71
N PHE A 9 11.68 6.67 0.84
CA PHE A 9 11.29 8.05 1.04
C PHE A 9 10.47 8.57 -0.15
N SER A 10 10.92 8.31 -1.38
CA SER A 10 10.18 8.67 -2.59
C SER A 10 8.81 8.02 -2.68
N ILE A 11 8.67 6.75 -2.29
CA ILE A 11 7.36 6.07 -2.25
C ILE A 11 6.44 6.75 -1.24
N THR A 12 6.96 7.07 -0.06
CA THR A 12 6.19 7.77 0.98
C THR A 12 5.69 9.11 0.48
N TYR A 13 6.56 9.88 -0.19
CA TYR A 13 6.18 11.14 -0.82
C TYR A 13 5.11 10.93 -1.89
N ILE A 14 5.26 9.95 -2.77
CA ILE A 14 4.27 9.64 -3.81
C ILE A 14 2.90 9.35 -3.19
N GLU A 15 2.84 8.48 -2.17
CA GLU A 15 1.57 8.09 -1.51
C GLU A 15 0.84 9.30 -0.90
N GLN A 16 1.60 10.24 -0.33
CA GLN A 16 1.04 11.46 0.28
C GLN A 16 0.55 12.48 -0.76
N ASN A 17 1.03 12.39 -2.00
CA ASN A 17 0.79 13.40 -3.05
C ASN A 17 0.06 12.82 -4.28
N LEU A 18 -0.63 11.67 -4.17
CA LEU A 18 -1.26 11.01 -5.32
C LEU A 18 -2.32 11.85 -6.06
N LYS A 19 -2.88 12.87 -5.39
CA LYS A 19 -3.90 13.79 -5.94
C LYS A 19 -3.31 15.05 -6.58
N THR A 20 -1.98 15.18 -6.61
CA THR A 20 -1.26 16.27 -7.26
C THR A 20 -0.41 15.75 -8.40
N ASP A 21 0.09 16.63 -9.25
CA ASP A 21 1.09 16.27 -10.24
C ASP A 21 2.42 16.01 -9.56
N ILE A 22 3.00 14.84 -9.85
CA ILE A 22 4.31 14.41 -9.35
C ILE A 22 5.19 14.15 -10.56
N SER A 23 6.33 14.82 -10.62
CA SER A 23 7.28 14.68 -11.74
C SER A 23 8.46 13.78 -11.39
N ALA A 24 9.10 13.19 -12.41
CA ALA A 24 10.32 12.40 -12.18
C ALA A 24 11.49 13.30 -11.77
N GLU A 25 11.50 14.54 -12.26
CA GLU A 25 12.45 15.60 -11.97
C GLU A 25 12.43 15.96 -10.48
N GLU A 26 11.24 16.17 -9.94
CA GLU A 26 11.01 16.45 -8.52
C GLU A 26 11.53 15.31 -7.64
N LEU A 27 11.14 14.07 -7.93
CA LEU A 27 11.58 12.90 -7.16
C LEU A 27 13.09 12.70 -7.24
N ALA A 28 13.69 12.92 -8.41
CA ALA A 28 15.14 12.81 -8.58
C ALA A 28 15.90 13.91 -7.82
N SER A 29 15.37 15.14 -7.83
CA SER A 29 15.92 16.27 -7.09
C SER A 29 15.88 16.03 -5.58
N MET A 30 14.74 15.57 -5.06
CA MET A 30 14.59 15.18 -3.64
C MET A 30 15.56 14.08 -3.24
N ALA A 31 15.85 13.15 -4.16
CA ALA A 31 16.75 12.03 -3.97
C ALA A 31 18.24 12.39 -4.16
N GLY A 32 18.57 13.59 -4.62
CA GLY A 32 19.95 14.01 -4.90
C GLY A 32 20.58 13.33 -6.12
N TYR A 33 19.77 12.90 -7.09
CA TYR A 33 20.23 12.21 -8.31
C TYR A 33 19.84 12.97 -9.57
N SER A 34 20.55 12.69 -10.67
CA SER A 34 20.05 13.05 -11.99
C SER A 34 18.79 12.24 -12.32
N VAL A 35 17.88 12.82 -13.11
CA VAL A 35 16.61 12.18 -13.51
C VAL A 35 16.85 10.80 -14.12
N TRP A 36 17.83 10.70 -15.01
CA TRP A 36 18.17 9.43 -15.67
C TRP A 36 18.63 8.36 -14.67
N HIS A 37 19.53 8.71 -13.74
CA HIS A 37 20.01 7.76 -12.74
C HIS A 37 18.89 7.32 -11.81
N TYR A 38 18.08 8.28 -11.37
CA TYR A 38 16.96 8.03 -10.47
C TYR A 38 15.90 7.13 -11.11
N GLN A 39 15.49 7.41 -12.35
CA GLN A 39 14.53 6.56 -13.08
C GLN A 39 15.03 5.11 -13.21
N ARG A 40 16.31 4.93 -13.52
CA ARG A 40 16.92 3.60 -13.62
C ARG A 40 16.97 2.89 -12.27
N LEU A 41 17.36 3.61 -11.21
CA LEU A 41 17.39 3.09 -9.85
C LEU A 41 15.98 2.69 -9.40
N PHE A 42 15.00 3.58 -9.54
CA PHE A 42 13.61 3.33 -9.19
C PHE A 42 13.05 2.12 -9.93
N THR A 43 13.23 2.06 -11.26
CA THR A 43 12.72 0.92 -12.05
C THR A 43 13.42 -0.38 -11.68
N LYS A 44 14.73 -0.34 -11.39
CA LYS A 44 15.47 -1.52 -10.93
C LYS A 44 14.98 -2.02 -9.56
N THR A 45 14.60 -1.11 -8.66
CA THR A 45 14.16 -1.44 -7.30
C THR A 45 12.67 -1.81 -7.23
N ILE A 46 11.83 -1.20 -8.06
CA ILE A 46 10.36 -1.32 -8.00
C ILE A 46 9.80 -2.15 -9.15
N GLY A 47 10.59 -2.48 -10.17
CA GLY A 47 10.13 -3.24 -11.34
C GLY A 47 9.20 -2.45 -12.28
N LEU A 48 8.79 -1.25 -11.90
CA LEU A 48 7.91 -0.36 -12.66
C LEU A 48 8.58 0.99 -12.90
N SER A 49 8.25 1.63 -14.03
CA SER A 49 8.57 3.05 -14.20
C SER A 49 7.83 3.89 -13.18
N ILE A 50 8.37 5.06 -12.86
CA ILE A 50 7.76 6.02 -11.92
C ILE A 50 6.29 6.31 -12.31
N ALA A 51 6.04 6.61 -13.58
CA ALA A 51 4.71 6.90 -14.08
C ALA A 51 3.75 5.70 -13.96
N ALA A 52 4.22 4.49 -14.25
CA ALA A 52 3.43 3.27 -14.09
C ALA A 52 3.11 3.01 -12.60
N PHE A 53 4.07 3.24 -11.71
CA PHE A 53 3.88 3.13 -10.27
C PHE A 53 2.83 4.14 -9.77
N ILE A 54 3.00 5.43 -10.04
CA ILE A 54 2.04 6.48 -9.65
C ILE A 54 0.64 6.16 -10.19
N GLY A 55 0.54 5.79 -11.47
CA GLY A 55 -0.72 5.42 -12.10
C GLY A 55 -1.41 4.24 -11.40
N LYS A 56 -0.66 3.17 -11.08
CA LYS A 56 -1.17 2.03 -10.31
C LYS A 56 -1.68 2.48 -8.94
N ARG A 57 -0.93 3.33 -8.24
CA ARG A 57 -1.30 3.81 -6.90
C ARG A 57 -2.53 4.70 -6.90
N ARG A 58 -2.66 5.59 -7.88
CA ARG A 58 -3.87 6.38 -8.11
C ARG A 58 -5.09 5.48 -8.34
N LEU A 59 -4.96 4.42 -9.14
CA LEU A 59 -6.04 3.46 -9.38
C LEU A 59 -6.41 2.69 -8.10
N ASP A 60 -5.42 2.16 -7.36
CA ASP A 60 -5.62 1.42 -6.11
C ASP A 60 -6.39 2.28 -5.08
N ARG A 61 -5.95 3.53 -4.84
CA ARG A 61 -6.57 4.42 -3.86
C ARG A 61 -7.94 4.92 -4.29
N ALA A 62 -8.12 5.26 -5.57
CA ALA A 62 -9.42 5.63 -6.12
C ALA A 62 -10.44 4.49 -5.97
N LEU A 63 -10.03 3.25 -6.22
CA LEU A 63 -10.91 2.09 -6.04
C LEU A 63 -11.39 1.94 -4.59
N GLY A 64 -10.49 2.11 -3.62
CA GLY A 64 -10.82 2.05 -2.19
C GLY A 64 -11.82 3.13 -1.77
N GLU A 65 -11.65 4.37 -2.25
CA GLU A 65 -12.61 5.44 -1.98
C GLU A 65 -13.99 5.19 -2.62
N ILE A 66 -14.02 4.63 -3.83
CA ILE A 66 -15.26 4.22 -4.50
C ILE A 66 -15.95 3.09 -3.73
N ALA A 67 -15.18 2.12 -3.24
CA ALA A 67 -15.68 1.04 -2.38
C ALA A 67 -16.32 1.59 -1.10
N GLY A 68 -15.71 2.63 -0.53
CA GLY A 68 -16.22 3.37 0.63
C GLY A 68 -17.45 4.25 0.35
N GLY A 69 -18.05 4.15 -0.84
CA GLY A 69 -19.30 4.83 -1.19
C GLY A 69 -19.13 6.22 -1.79
N ARG A 70 -17.90 6.68 -2.04
CA ARG A 70 -17.70 7.94 -2.77
C ARG A 70 -18.11 7.80 -4.23
N ARG A 71 -18.62 8.89 -4.80
CA ARG A 71 -19.04 8.95 -6.20
C ARG A 71 -17.84 8.79 -7.12
N ALA A 72 -17.89 7.80 -8.00
CA ALA A 72 -16.74 7.37 -8.79
C ALA A 72 -16.16 8.41 -9.75
N ILE A 73 -16.99 9.30 -10.29
CA ILE A 73 -16.49 10.37 -11.16
C ILE A 73 -15.69 11.41 -10.38
N ASP A 74 -16.16 11.81 -9.18
CA ASP A 74 -15.49 12.80 -8.34
C ASP A 74 -14.12 12.26 -7.90
N VAL A 75 -14.08 10.98 -7.47
CA VAL A 75 -12.83 10.30 -7.10
C VAL A 75 -11.87 10.21 -8.29
N ALA A 76 -12.34 9.84 -9.48
CA ALA A 76 -11.47 9.78 -10.66
C ALA A 76 -10.82 11.14 -10.98
N LEU A 77 -11.58 12.23 -10.90
CA LEU A 77 -11.06 13.58 -11.12
C LEU A 77 -10.00 13.96 -10.07
N GLU A 78 -10.26 13.67 -8.78
CA GLU A 78 -9.32 13.95 -7.69
C GLU A 78 -7.98 13.22 -7.81
N TYR A 79 -7.97 12.02 -8.40
CA TYR A 79 -6.74 11.24 -8.64
C TYR A 79 -6.10 11.56 -9.99
N GLY A 80 -6.44 12.68 -10.62
CA GLY A 80 -5.78 13.20 -11.82
C GLY A 80 -6.19 12.52 -13.12
N PHE A 81 -7.40 11.95 -13.20
CA PHE A 81 -7.99 11.50 -14.47
C PHE A 81 -8.96 12.56 -14.99
N ASP A 82 -8.91 12.92 -16.28
CA ASP A 82 -9.82 13.93 -16.84
C ASP A 82 -11.29 13.48 -16.90
N THR A 83 -11.51 12.17 -16.96
CA THR A 83 -12.84 11.57 -17.04
C THR A 83 -12.89 10.22 -16.35
N TYR A 84 -14.08 9.82 -15.89
CA TYR A 84 -14.31 8.47 -15.39
C TYR A 84 -14.02 7.40 -16.47
N ALA A 85 -14.27 7.70 -17.75
CA ALA A 85 -13.94 6.79 -18.85
C ALA A 85 -12.42 6.58 -18.98
N GLY A 86 -11.61 7.63 -18.77
CA GLY A 86 -10.15 7.56 -18.69
C GLY A 86 -9.69 6.67 -17.55
N PHE A 87 -10.21 6.91 -16.34
CA PHE A 87 -10.00 6.05 -15.17
C PHE A 87 -10.34 4.58 -15.47
N TYR A 88 -11.53 4.32 -16.00
CA TYR A 88 -11.99 2.96 -16.30
C TYR A 88 -11.06 2.24 -17.28
N LYS A 89 -10.66 2.90 -18.37
CA LYS A 89 -9.73 2.33 -19.35
C LYS A 89 -8.37 2.02 -18.73
N ALA A 90 -7.84 2.95 -17.94
CA ALA A 90 -6.58 2.76 -17.23
C ALA A 90 -6.67 1.59 -16.23
N PHE A 91 -7.79 1.48 -15.51
CA PHE A 91 -8.06 0.41 -14.57
C PHE A 91 -8.10 -0.95 -15.26
N VAL A 92 -8.92 -1.11 -16.31
CA VAL A 92 -9.03 -2.38 -17.05
C VAL A 92 -7.70 -2.77 -17.67
N ARG A 93 -6.92 -1.81 -18.18
CA ARG A 93 -5.57 -2.07 -18.70
C ARG A 93 -4.63 -2.60 -17.62
N MET A 94 -4.74 -2.11 -16.39
CA MET A 94 -3.88 -2.49 -15.27
C MET A 94 -4.28 -3.84 -14.66
N TYR A 95 -5.57 -4.06 -14.40
CA TYR A 95 -6.05 -5.21 -13.63
C TYR A 95 -6.78 -6.27 -14.46
N GLY A 96 -6.97 -6.05 -15.76
CA GLY A 96 -7.66 -6.99 -16.66
C GLY A 96 -9.17 -7.14 -16.40
N SER A 97 -9.72 -6.38 -15.45
CA SER A 97 -11.14 -6.42 -15.09
C SER A 97 -11.67 -5.05 -14.70
N SER A 98 -13.00 -4.90 -14.63
CA SER A 98 -13.61 -3.62 -14.27
C SER A 98 -13.48 -3.32 -12.77
N PRO A 99 -13.51 -2.03 -12.37
CA PRO A 99 -13.58 -1.65 -10.96
C PRO A 99 -14.71 -2.38 -10.23
N LYS A 100 -15.92 -2.39 -10.83
CA LYS A 100 -17.09 -3.08 -10.26
C LYS A 100 -16.86 -4.59 -10.07
N LYS A 101 -16.22 -5.27 -11.03
CA LYS A 101 -15.94 -6.71 -10.93
C LYS A 101 -14.86 -6.98 -9.87
N THR A 102 -13.84 -6.13 -9.81
CA THR A 102 -12.79 -6.20 -8.78
C THR A 102 -13.40 -6.01 -7.40
N LEU A 103 -14.25 -4.99 -7.23
CA LEU A 103 -15.03 -4.77 -6.00
C LEU A 103 -16.01 -5.88 -5.67
N GLN A 104 -16.37 -6.79 -6.59
CA GLN A 104 -17.25 -7.95 -6.32
C GLN A 104 -16.45 -9.23 -6.04
N THR A 105 -15.25 -9.34 -6.59
CA THR A 105 -14.39 -10.53 -6.48
C THR A 105 -13.42 -10.40 -5.29
N GLU A 106 -12.97 -9.18 -5.02
CA GLU A 106 -12.05 -8.80 -3.93
C GLU A 106 -12.78 -8.20 -2.72
N VAL A 107 -14.12 -8.42 -2.59
CA VAL A 107 -14.91 -8.12 -1.36
C VAL A 107 -14.33 -8.82 -0.13
N SER A 108 -13.35 -9.71 -0.29
CA SER A 108 -12.69 -10.33 0.84
C SER A 108 -11.94 -9.34 1.74
N VAL A 109 -11.20 -8.33 1.24
CA VAL A 109 -10.39 -7.49 2.17
C VAL A 109 -9.86 -6.12 1.66
N MET A 110 -10.59 -5.33 0.87
CA MET A 110 -10.16 -3.94 0.64
C MET A 110 -10.58 -3.04 1.80
N PHE A 111 -9.72 -2.87 2.80
CA PHE A 111 -9.90 -1.86 3.84
C PHE A 111 -9.45 -0.49 3.34
N THR A 112 -10.29 0.51 3.55
CA THR A 112 -9.91 1.92 3.45
C THR A 112 -8.93 2.28 4.57
N GLU A 113 -8.11 3.31 4.37
CA GLU A 113 -7.21 3.79 5.42
C GLU A 113 -7.96 4.18 6.70
N LYS A 114 -9.17 4.74 6.57
CA LYS A 114 -10.04 5.07 7.70
C LYS A 114 -10.44 3.82 8.50
N GLU A 115 -10.81 2.74 7.83
CA GLU A 115 -11.14 1.47 8.48
C GLU A 115 -9.91 0.85 9.16
N LEU A 116 -8.76 0.87 8.49
CA LEU A 116 -7.51 0.41 9.09
C LEU A 116 -7.16 1.21 10.35
N ARG A 117 -7.30 2.54 10.33
CA ARG A 117 -7.08 3.41 11.50
C ARG A 117 -8.05 3.09 12.64
N ASN A 118 -9.33 2.90 12.33
CA ASN A 118 -10.32 2.48 13.33
C ASN A 118 -9.97 1.14 13.97
N ILE A 119 -9.46 0.17 13.20
CA ILE A 119 -8.99 -1.11 13.73
C ILE A 119 -7.74 -0.90 14.61
N LEU A 120 -6.74 -0.16 14.12
CA LEU A 120 -5.49 0.10 14.83
C LEU A 120 -5.69 0.83 16.17
N ALA A 121 -6.78 1.59 16.33
CA ALA A 121 -7.11 2.26 17.58
C ALA A 121 -7.29 1.30 18.78
N ASN A 122 -7.48 0.00 18.53
CA ASN A 122 -7.54 -1.03 19.59
C ASN A 122 -6.17 -1.32 20.23
N TRP A 123 -5.07 -0.90 19.61
CA TRP A 123 -3.71 -1.04 20.12
C TRP A 123 -3.13 0.30 20.55
N ASP A 124 -2.06 0.25 21.35
CA ASP A 124 -1.27 1.43 21.70
C ASP A 124 -0.28 1.79 20.58
N ILE A 125 -0.82 1.99 19.37
CA ILE A 125 -0.08 2.36 18.16
C ILE A 125 -0.49 3.77 17.77
N SER A 126 0.52 4.62 17.53
CA SER A 126 0.29 6.03 17.19
C SER A 126 -0.47 6.17 15.86
N GLN A 127 -1.48 7.05 15.87
CA GLN A 127 -2.44 7.17 14.77
C GLN A 127 -1.96 8.06 13.61
N ASP A 128 -0.83 8.74 13.78
CA ASP A 128 -0.16 9.55 12.76
C ASP A 128 0.81 8.74 11.90
N LEU A 129 1.10 7.48 12.29
CA LEU A 129 1.98 6.61 11.52
C LEU A 129 1.42 6.35 10.11
N PRO A 130 2.30 6.33 9.09
CA PRO A 130 1.91 6.01 7.73
C PRO A 130 1.50 4.54 7.63
N ILE A 131 0.40 4.28 6.89
CA ILE A 131 -0.06 2.93 6.58
C ILE A 131 0.20 2.70 5.09
N LEU A 132 1.12 1.78 4.80
CA LEU A 132 1.60 1.54 3.44
C LEU A 132 1.36 0.09 3.02
N ASP A 133 1.11 -0.12 1.74
CA ASP A 133 1.10 -1.45 1.16
C ASP A 133 2.53 -2.02 1.15
N ILE A 134 2.67 -3.32 1.43
CA ILE A 134 3.98 -3.98 1.34
C ILE A 134 4.21 -4.50 -0.08
N TYR A 135 5.35 -4.17 -0.65
CA TYR A 135 5.80 -4.64 -1.96
C TYR A 135 6.99 -5.58 -1.82
N ILE A 136 6.97 -6.66 -2.60
CA ILE A 136 8.13 -7.54 -2.80
C ILE A 136 9.13 -6.79 -3.69
N MET A 137 10.40 -7.17 -3.63
CA MET A 137 11.50 -6.53 -4.38
C MET A 137 11.31 -6.51 -5.91
N ASP A 138 10.37 -7.26 -6.46
CA ASP A 138 10.00 -7.26 -7.88
C ASP A 138 8.87 -6.26 -8.21
N GLY A 139 8.39 -5.49 -7.22
CA GLY A 139 7.27 -4.55 -7.35
C GLY A 139 5.90 -5.16 -7.15
N SER A 140 5.83 -6.49 -6.98
CA SER A 140 4.58 -7.19 -6.72
C SER A 140 4.07 -6.82 -5.34
N LYS A 141 2.81 -6.37 -5.23
CA LYS A 141 2.17 -6.17 -3.93
C LYS A 141 2.05 -7.54 -3.25
N VAL A 142 2.57 -7.68 -2.02
CA VAL A 142 2.63 -8.95 -1.28
C VAL A 142 1.23 -9.57 -1.13
N SER A 143 0.22 -8.73 -0.92
CA SER A 143 -1.21 -9.08 -0.95
C SER A 143 -2.06 -7.83 -0.64
N GLY A 144 -3.33 -7.81 -1.07
CA GLY A 144 -4.32 -6.80 -0.67
C GLY A 144 -4.69 -6.80 0.82
N ASN A 145 -4.06 -7.66 1.63
CA ASN A 145 -4.37 -7.86 3.04
C ASN A 145 -3.16 -7.73 3.99
N VAL A 146 -2.05 -7.14 3.53
CA VAL A 146 -0.86 -6.89 4.35
C VAL A 146 -0.40 -5.44 4.18
N TRP A 147 -0.25 -4.74 5.29
CA TRP A 147 0.19 -3.36 5.36
C TRP A 147 1.32 -3.20 6.38
N SER A 148 2.25 -2.28 6.14
CA SER A 148 3.15 -1.77 7.17
C SER A 148 2.51 -0.56 7.84
N VAL A 149 2.71 -0.44 9.16
CA VAL A 149 2.30 0.73 9.95
C VAL A 149 3.55 1.31 10.61
N GLY A 150 4.00 2.47 10.13
CA GLY A 150 5.34 2.97 10.47
C GLY A 150 6.45 2.00 10.03
N GLU A 151 7.55 1.95 10.78
CA GLU A 151 8.67 1.04 10.51
C GLU A 151 8.60 -0.27 11.33
N ASP A 152 7.80 -0.30 12.39
CA ASP A 152 7.86 -1.35 13.42
C ASP A 152 6.74 -2.38 13.33
N PHE A 153 5.65 -2.07 12.61
CA PHE A 153 4.42 -2.86 12.67
C PHE A 153 3.98 -3.38 11.30
N ILE A 154 3.43 -4.59 11.30
CA ILE A 154 2.76 -5.20 10.14
C ILE A 154 1.33 -5.52 10.54
N LEU A 155 0.38 -4.95 9.82
CA LEU A 155 -1.03 -5.30 9.91
C LEU A 155 -1.34 -6.33 8.81
N LYS A 156 -1.86 -7.48 9.20
CA LYS A 156 -2.20 -8.56 8.27
C LYS A 156 -3.60 -9.10 8.54
N ALA A 157 -4.42 -9.15 7.50
CA ALA A 157 -5.75 -9.71 7.50
C ALA A 157 -5.83 -10.91 6.56
N GLY A 158 -6.88 -11.73 6.68
CA GLY A 158 -7.10 -12.87 5.80
C GLY A 158 -7.90 -13.98 6.49
N GLU A 159 -7.91 -15.15 5.87
CA GLU A 159 -8.62 -16.30 6.39
C GLU A 159 -8.07 -16.74 7.76
N ARG A 160 -8.96 -16.87 8.75
CA ARG A 160 -8.62 -17.13 10.15
C ARG A 160 -7.73 -18.37 10.33
N GLU A 161 -8.07 -19.48 9.68
CA GLU A 161 -7.31 -20.73 9.82
C GLU A 161 -5.87 -20.58 9.32
N ARG A 162 -5.68 -19.96 8.15
CA ARG A 162 -4.36 -19.69 7.57
C ARG A 162 -3.55 -18.73 8.45
N MET A 163 -4.20 -17.72 9.02
CA MET A 163 -3.56 -16.76 9.93
C MET A 163 -3.09 -17.42 11.23
N LEU A 164 -3.92 -18.27 11.84
CA LEU A 164 -3.56 -19.02 13.05
C LEU A 164 -2.39 -19.98 12.80
N LYS A 165 -2.36 -20.67 11.65
CA LYS A 165 -1.20 -21.52 11.27
C LYS A 165 0.10 -20.72 11.20
N ASN A 166 0.08 -19.56 10.54
CA ASN A 166 1.26 -18.68 10.45
C ASN A 166 1.68 -18.17 11.83
N LEU A 167 0.71 -17.81 12.69
CA LEU A 167 0.97 -17.32 14.04
C LEU A 167 1.66 -18.39 14.90
N ASN A 168 1.19 -19.64 14.84
CA ASN A 168 1.78 -20.76 15.57
C ASN A 168 3.24 -20.99 15.16
N VAL A 169 3.54 -20.93 13.86
CA VAL A 169 4.92 -21.03 13.35
C VAL A 169 5.77 -19.87 13.87
N SER A 170 5.26 -18.64 13.82
CA SER A 170 6.00 -17.47 14.30
C SER A 170 6.30 -17.53 15.80
N LYS A 171 5.31 -17.93 16.62
CA LYS A 171 5.47 -18.16 18.06
C LYS A 171 6.50 -19.25 18.33
N ALA A 172 6.48 -20.35 17.57
CA ALA A 172 7.45 -21.44 17.71
C ALA A 172 8.88 -20.98 17.36
N LEU A 173 9.07 -20.20 16.29
CA LEU A 173 10.37 -19.63 15.93
C LEU A 173 10.89 -18.69 17.02
N SER A 174 10.03 -17.79 17.52
CA SER A 174 10.39 -16.87 18.60
C SER A 174 10.77 -17.62 19.89
N ALA A 175 10.06 -18.69 20.24
CA ALA A 175 10.39 -19.53 21.40
C ALA A 175 11.75 -20.24 21.28
N GLN A 176 12.24 -20.44 20.05
CA GLN A 176 13.57 -21.00 19.77
C GLN A 176 14.66 -19.92 19.64
N GLY A 177 14.34 -18.65 19.95
CA GLY A 177 15.29 -17.54 19.90
C GLY A 177 15.49 -16.90 18.53
N PHE A 178 14.70 -17.29 17.51
CA PHE A 178 14.74 -16.63 16.22
C PHE A 178 13.95 -15.31 16.25
N VAL A 179 14.42 -14.32 15.47
CA VAL A 179 13.67 -13.07 15.25
C VAL A 179 12.45 -13.40 14.38
N ALA A 180 11.26 -13.27 14.94
CA ALA A 180 10.00 -13.56 14.28
C ALA A 180 8.91 -12.56 14.71
N SER A 181 7.96 -12.26 13.83
CA SER A 181 6.86 -11.32 14.10
C SER A 181 5.84 -11.92 15.05
N THR A 182 5.71 -11.37 16.25
CA THR A 182 4.76 -11.82 17.27
C THR A 182 3.54 -10.90 17.34
N PRO A 183 2.38 -11.38 17.81
CA PRO A 183 1.18 -10.55 17.92
C PRO A 183 1.37 -9.51 19.03
N ILE A 184 0.91 -8.29 18.77
CA ILE A 184 0.87 -7.22 19.76
C ILE A 184 -0.47 -7.30 20.48
N LEU A 185 -0.45 -7.21 21.81
CA LEU A 185 -1.67 -7.22 22.60
C LEU A 185 -2.42 -5.89 22.45
N THR A 186 -3.74 -5.97 22.37
CA THR A 186 -4.63 -4.81 22.40
C THR A 186 -4.57 -4.08 23.74
N LYS A 187 -5.17 -2.89 23.83
CA LYS A 187 -5.30 -2.11 25.07
C LYS A 187 -5.98 -2.87 26.21
N SER A 188 -6.79 -3.89 25.89
CA SER A 188 -7.44 -4.77 26.88
C SER A 188 -6.58 -5.97 27.29
N GLY A 189 -5.38 -6.13 26.73
CA GLY A 189 -4.46 -7.24 26.99
C GLY A 189 -4.77 -8.52 26.19
N ALA A 190 -5.72 -8.49 25.26
CA ALA A 190 -6.09 -9.63 24.42
C ALA A 190 -5.37 -9.61 23.06
N GLU A 191 -5.14 -10.79 22.48
CA GLU A 191 -4.88 -10.93 21.04
C GLU A 191 -6.20 -10.70 20.27
N TYR A 192 -6.16 -9.93 19.17
CA TYR A 192 -7.33 -9.59 18.34
C TYR A 192 -7.50 -10.56 17.17
#